data_AF-A0A7V1H5C7-F1
#
_entry.id   AF-A0A7V1H5C7-F1
#
_cell.length_a   1.000
_cell.length_b   1.000
_cell.length_c   1.000
_cell.angle_alpha   90.00
_cell.angle_beta   90.00
_cell.angle_gamma   90.00
#
_symmetry.space_group_name_H-M   'P 1'
#
loop_
_entity.id
_entity.type
_entity.pdbx_description
1 polymer ?
#
loop_
_entity_poly.entity_id
_entity_poly.type
_entity_poly.pdbx_seq_one_letter_code
_entity_poly.pdbx_strand_id
1 'polypeptide(L)'
;MTKRVFTGFIIVLFFALTPAFLFSVEVDWVSGNVTYSHLKGEWKDLDIGMNLAAGDIIKTGMGSEVSLREVDFEIYIQENSTFTISEKYEDGDRKSSFMLFFGRMKFKLARSGKKEPEIQTQTISLTIRGTEFEVGSGYDGSTLVLMSEGSVTVKGDKSELVLMQGEGTEVPFGEEPTEKFEVITKVIDWDKWFNTSQESIKGNEIVFLNKILVRFQAIDAKIKDFERIRAVSLKEKEVLLKKRDESKEKGNMDEASGYSKKAGEVSKKAFHSIVNIRFLALSSIGLFDMAENIYKGVEKPSGEQKDIFEKIDVIYKDIEDKYIRAGDRERIEQKAKKKKGCLKPY
;
A
#
# COMPACT_ATOMS: atom_id res chain seq x y z
N MET A 1 4.32 54.81 -45.13
CA MET A 1 5.46 53.88 -45.01
C MET A 1 5.45 53.30 -43.59
N THR A 2 4.80 52.15 -43.43
CA THR A 2 4.45 51.53 -42.14
C THR A 2 5.53 50.53 -41.75
N LYS A 3 6.30 50.79 -40.70
CA LYS A 3 7.25 49.80 -40.16
C LYS A 3 6.51 48.85 -39.22
N ARG A 4 6.34 47.61 -39.66
CA ARG A 4 5.78 46.51 -38.87
C ARG A 4 6.82 46.01 -37.86
N VAL A 5 6.33 45.87 -36.63
CA VAL A 5 6.94 45.22 -35.47
C VAL A 5 7.06 43.72 -35.73
N PHE A 6 8.21 43.12 -35.43
CA PHE A 6 8.38 41.67 -35.34
C PHE A 6 9.01 41.35 -33.98
N THR A 7 8.18 41.31 -32.95
CA THR A 7 8.57 40.78 -31.64
C THR A 7 8.28 39.28 -31.67
N GLY A 8 9.35 38.48 -31.77
CA GLY A 8 9.25 37.02 -31.72
C GLY A 8 8.73 36.55 -30.37
N PHE A 9 7.56 35.94 -30.35
CA PHE A 9 7.00 35.25 -29.19
C PHE A 9 7.77 33.94 -29.00
N ILE A 10 8.66 33.88 -28.00
CA ILE A 10 9.17 32.60 -27.49
C ILE A 10 8.03 31.95 -26.73
N ILE A 11 7.41 30.93 -27.34
CA ILE A 11 6.47 30.05 -26.65
C ILE A 11 7.29 29.18 -25.69
N VAL A 12 7.45 29.66 -24.45
CA VAL A 12 7.88 28.81 -23.34
C VAL A 12 6.73 27.88 -23.04
N LEU A 13 6.84 26.62 -23.46
CA LEU A 13 5.91 25.56 -23.11
C LEU A 13 5.98 25.36 -21.58
N PHE A 14 5.10 26.04 -20.85
CA PHE A 14 4.85 25.82 -19.44
C PHE A 14 4.27 24.42 -19.28
N PHE A 15 5.13 23.41 -19.06
CA PHE A 15 4.68 22.16 -18.47
C PHE A 15 4.22 22.49 -17.06
N ALA A 16 2.92 22.73 -16.90
CA ALA A 16 2.26 22.73 -15.62
C ALA A 16 2.51 21.35 -14.99
N LEU A 17 3.54 21.27 -14.13
CA LEU A 17 3.69 20.21 -13.16
C LEU A 17 2.49 20.35 -12.23
N THR A 18 1.40 19.65 -12.57
CA THR A 18 0.29 19.42 -11.66
C THR A 18 0.88 18.95 -10.34
N PRO A 19 0.45 19.51 -9.19
CA PRO A 19 0.85 18.97 -7.92
C PRO A 19 0.47 17.49 -7.97
N ALA A 20 1.43 16.60 -7.71
CA ALA A 20 1.14 15.20 -7.54
C ALA A 20 0.07 15.15 -6.45
N PHE A 21 -1.19 14.92 -6.85
CA PHE A 21 -2.25 14.64 -5.92
C PHE A 21 -1.77 13.38 -5.20
N LEU A 22 -1.34 13.58 -3.96
CA LEU A 22 -1.18 12.47 -3.04
C LEU A 22 -2.58 11.87 -2.97
N PHE A 23 -2.67 10.59 -3.34
CA PHE A 23 -3.92 9.87 -3.16
C PHE A 23 -4.31 10.00 -1.68
N SER A 24 -5.53 10.47 -1.44
CA SER A 24 -6.09 10.57 -0.10
C SER A 24 -7.50 10.03 -0.07
N VAL A 25 -7.88 9.57 1.11
CA VAL A 25 -9.24 9.12 1.44
C VAL A 25 -9.71 9.91 2.64
N GLU A 26 -10.96 10.37 2.62
CA GLU A 26 -11.53 11.16 3.69
C GLU A 26 -12.17 10.25 4.74
N VAL A 27 -12.03 10.61 6.02
CA VAL A 27 -12.76 9.98 7.12
C VAL A 27 -14.19 10.50 7.10
N ASP A 28 -15.13 9.62 6.80
CA ASP A 28 -16.55 9.96 6.67
C ASP A 28 -17.29 9.87 8.01
N TRP A 29 -16.95 8.85 8.82
CA TRP A 29 -17.56 8.65 10.13
C TRP A 29 -16.63 7.87 11.07
N VAL A 30 -16.75 8.13 12.37
CA VAL A 30 -15.96 7.48 13.45
C VAL A 30 -16.88 7.20 14.63
N SER A 31 -16.74 6.01 15.22
CA SER A 31 -17.36 5.64 16.50
C SER A 31 -16.42 4.81 17.37
N GLY A 32 -16.47 5.04 18.68
CA GLY A 32 -15.62 4.36 19.65
C GLY A 32 -14.18 4.87 19.67
N ASN A 33 -13.25 4.01 20.07
CA ASN A 33 -11.82 4.32 20.09
C ASN A 33 -11.20 3.99 18.73
N VAL A 34 -10.97 5.03 17.94
CA VAL A 34 -10.28 4.92 16.66
C VAL A 34 -9.09 5.86 16.67
N THR A 35 -7.91 5.30 16.43
CA THR A 35 -6.66 6.04 16.39
C THR A 35 -5.98 5.86 15.06
N TYR A 36 -5.12 6.80 14.70
CA TYR A 36 -4.26 6.68 13.55
C TYR A 36 -2.85 7.16 13.85
N SER A 37 -1.89 6.70 13.05
CA SER A 37 -0.53 7.21 13.03
C SER A 37 -0.02 7.25 11.60
N HIS A 38 0.81 8.25 11.29
CA HIS A 38 1.54 8.28 10.03
C HIS A 38 2.91 7.61 10.21
N LEU A 39 3.09 6.41 9.65
CA LEU A 39 4.32 5.63 9.79
C LEU A 39 4.72 5.46 11.27
N LYS A 40 5.94 5.89 11.67
CA LYS A 40 6.41 5.90 13.07
C LYS A 40 6.02 7.17 13.84
N GLY A 41 4.96 7.86 13.42
CA GLY A 41 4.43 9.01 14.13
C GLY A 41 3.78 8.65 15.46
N GLU A 42 3.43 9.65 16.23
CA GLU A 42 2.60 9.46 17.43
C GLU A 42 1.18 9.04 17.03
N TRP A 43 0.62 8.09 17.78
CA TRP A 43 -0.80 7.73 17.67
C TRP A 43 -1.67 8.87 18.17
N LYS A 44 -2.70 9.18 17.40
CA LYS A 44 -3.66 10.26 17.67
C LYS A 44 -5.06 9.74 17.43
N ASP A 45 -6.04 10.37 18.07
CA ASP A 45 -7.43 10.12 17.76
C ASP A 45 -7.72 10.48 16.29
N LEU A 46 -8.59 9.70 15.66
CA LEU A 46 -9.01 9.91 14.29
C LEU A 46 -10.30 10.72 14.26
N ASP A 47 -10.28 11.88 13.62
CA ASP A 47 -11.44 12.78 13.49
C ASP A 47 -12.11 12.69 12.12
N ILE A 48 -13.42 12.97 12.10
CA ILE A 48 -14.23 13.09 10.88
C ILE A 48 -13.70 14.24 10.01
N GLY A 49 -13.70 14.04 8.69
CA GLY A 49 -13.21 15.01 7.69
C GLY A 49 -11.69 15.02 7.50
N MET A 50 -10.95 14.22 8.26
CA MET A 50 -9.51 14.09 8.07
C MET A 50 -9.20 13.41 6.73
N ASN A 51 -8.18 13.93 6.03
CA ASN A 51 -7.67 13.31 4.82
C ASN A 51 -6.47 12.42 5.17
N LEU A 52 -6.67 11.12 4.98
CA LEU A 52 -5.66 10.10 5.17
C LEU A 52 -4.94 9.81 3.86
N ALA A 53 -3.64 9.53 3.92
CA ALA A 53 -2.78 9.32 2.76
C ALA A 53 -1.94 8.05 2.93
N ALA A 54 -1.21 7.67 1.87
CA ALA A 54 -0.30 6.54 1.90
C ALA A 54 0.69 6.64 3.08
N GLY A 55 0.75 5.58 3.90
CA GLY A 55 1.54 5.52 5.13
C GLY A 55 0.76 5.82 6.42
N ASP A 56 -0.50 6.26 6.32
CA ASP A 56 -1.38 6.35 7.49
C ASP A 56 -1.91 4.95 7.85
N ILE A 57 -1.79 4.61 9.14
CA ILE A 57 -2.21 3.36 9.76
C ILE A 57 -3.33 3.71 10.73
N ILE A 58 -4.45 2.99 10.65
CA ILE A 58 -5.64 3.14 11.49
C ILE A 58 -5.76 1.91 12.37
N LYS A 59 -6.10 2.12 13.65
CA LYS A 59 -6.48 1.07 14.59
C LYS A 59 -7.85 1.36 15.19
N THR A 60 -8.73 0.38 15.13
CA THR A 60 -10.05 0.39 15.79
C THR A 60 -10.01 -0.51 17.01
N GLY A 61 -10.50 -0.02 18.15
CA GLY A 61 -10.68 -0.81 19.37
C GLY A 61 -11.96 -1.65 19.35
N MET A 62 -12.25 -2.29 20.48
CA MET A 62 -13.50 -3.03 20.71
C MET A 62 -14.72 -2.09 20.58
N GLY A 63 -15.78 -2.56 19.92
CA GLY A 63 -17.01 -1.80 19.64
C GLY A 63 -16.80 -0.52 18.83
N SER A 64 -15.64 -0.38 18.18
CA SER A 64 -15.25 0.84 17.45
C SER A 64 -15.29 0.61 15.95
N GLU A 65 -15.65 1.64 15.20
CA GLU A 65 -15.86 1.54 13.76
C GLU A 65 -15.46 2.85 13.08
N VAL A 66 -15.02 2.76 11.83
CA VAL A 66 -14.72 3.93 10.99
C VAL A 66 -15.12 3.67 9.56
N SER A 67 -15.73 4.67 8.92
CA SER A 67 -15.93 4.69 7.47
C SER A 67 -15.00 5.69 6.80
N LEU A 68 -14.44 5.27 5.67
CA LEU A 68 -13.62 6.09 4.79
C LEU A 68 -14.33 6.24 3.44
N ARG A 69 -14.25 7.41 2.84
CA ARG A 69 -14.90 7.73 1.57
C ARG A 69 -13.92 8.36 0.59
N GLU A 70 -13.96 7.90 -0.65
CA GLU A 70 -13.49 8.62 -1.83
C GLU A 70 -14.66 8.75 -2.82
N VAL A 71 -14.47 9.50 -3.91
CA VAL A 71 -15.48 9.68 -4.96
C VAL A 71 -16.02 8.34 -5.50
N ASP A 72 -15.14 7.35 -5.67
CA ASP A 72 -15.45 6.10 -6.35
C ASP A 72 -15.75 4.93 -5.39
N PHE A 73 -15.49 5.04 -4.08
CA PHE A 73 -15.70 3.93 -3.14
C PHE A 73 -15.85 4.36 -1.68
N GLU A 74 -16.40 3.44 -0.88
CA GLU A 74 -16.51 3.51 0.57
C GLU A 74 -15.87 2.28 1.22
N ILE A 75 -15.19 2.48 2.34
CA ILE A 75 -14.55 1.43 3.14
C ILE A 75 -15.09 1.54 4.56
N TYR A 76 -15.59 0.44 5.11
CA TYR A 76 -16.08 0.37 6.49
C TYR A 76 -15.17 -0.58 7.25
N ILE A 77 -14.39 -0.05 8.19
CA ILE A 77 -13.45 -0.80 9.01
C ILE A 77 -14.15 -1.07 10.34
N GLN A 78 -14.23 -2.35 10.71
CA GLN A 78 -14.94 -2.80 11.90
C GLN A 78 -14.01 -2.80 13.12
N GLU A 79 -14.52 -3.24 14.26
CA GLU A 79 -13.75 -3.28 15.51
C GLU A 79 -12.50 -4.17 15.42
N ASN A 80 -11.58 -3.94 16.36
CA ASN A 80 -10.35 -4.71 16.51
C ASN A 80 -9.57 -4.88 15.21
N SER A 81 -9.53 -3.83 14.38
CA SER A 81 -8.91 -3.89 13.05
C SER A 81 -7.68 -2.99 12.98
N THR A 82 -6.68 -3.45 12.22
CA THR A 82 -5.53 -2.63 11.84
C THR A 82 -5.49 -2.53 10.32
N PHE A 83 -5.57 -1.29 9.83
CA PHE A 83 -5.73 -0.98 8.42
C PHE A 83 -4.72 0.09 7.98
N THR A 84 -4.16 -0.05 6.78
CA THR A 84 -3.18 0.92 6.25
C THR A 84 -3.56 1.35 4.84
N ILE A 85 -3.38 2.65 4.57
CA ILE A 85 -3.49 3.19 3.23
C ILE A 85 -2.11 3.16 2.58
N SER A 86 -2.05 2.66 1.36
CA SER A 86 -0.81 2.46 0.61
C SER A 86 -1.02 2.71 -0.88
N GLU A 87 0.06 2.59 -1.63
CA GLU A 87 0.05 2.68 -3.07
C GLU A 87 1.24 1.98 -3.68
N LYS A 88 1.03 1.42 -4.86
CA LYS A 88 2.10 0.82 -5.65
C LYS A 88 2.02 1.23 -7.11
N TYR A 89 3.10 1.01 -7.83
CA TYR A 89 3.14 1.02 -9.28
C TYR A 89 3.16 -0.40 -9.82
N GLU A 90 2.23 -0.70 -10.72
CA GLU A 90 2.10 -1.96 -11.42
C GLU A 90 1.87 -1.65 -12.90
N ASP A 91 2.63 -2.28 -13.80
CA ASP A 91 2.60 -2.03 -15.26
C ASP A 91 2.76 -0.56 -15.68
N GLY A 92 3.37 0.26 -14.82
CA GLY A 92 3.62 1.69 -15.07
C GLY A 92 2.52 2.63 -14.58
N ASP A 93 1.42 2.07 -14.09
CA ASP A 93 0.28 2.79 -13.53
C ASP A 93 0.30 2.78 -12.00
N ARG A 94 -0.15 3.90 -11.41
CA ARG A 94 -0.28 4.04 -9.96
C ARG A 94 -1.58 3.38 -9.54
N LYS A 95 -1.51 2.44 -8.61
CA LYS A 95 -2.67 1.78 -8.00
C LYS A 95 -2.74 2.14 -6.52
N SER A 96 -3.91 2.61 -6.09
CA SER A 96 -4.24 2.73 -4.68
C SER A 96 -4.38 1.33 -4.09
N SER A 97 -3.81 1.13 -2.90
CA SER A 97 -3.85 -0.15 -2.22
C SER A 97 -4.20 0.05 -0.75
N PHE A 98 -5.09 -0.78 -0.24
CA PHE A 98 -5.54 -0.76 1.14
C PHE A 98 -5.20 -2.08 1.78
N MET A 99 -4.50 -2.05 2.91
CA MET A 99 -4.04 -3.26 3.58
C MET A 99 -4.82 -3.44 4.87
N LEU A 100 -5.54 -4.55 4.98
CA LEU A 100 -6.12 -5.04 6.22
C LEU A 100 -5.15 -6.05 6.84
N PHE A 101 -4.41 -5.63 7.87
CA PHE A 101 -3.46 -6.51 8.55
C PHE A 101 -4.18 -7.52 9.44
N PHE A 102 -5.15 -7.04 10.18
CA PHE A 102 -5.93 -7.81 11.14
C PHE A 102 -7.33 -7.19 11.25
N GLY A 103 -8.35 -8.02 11.52
CA GLY A 103 -9.73 -7.59 11.72
C GLY A 103 -10.60 -7.73 10.46
N ARG A 104 -11.62 -6.89 10.32
CA ARG A 104 -12.65 -7.00 9.26
C ARG A 104 -12.93 -5.66 8.62
N MET A 105 -13.18 -5.68 7.31
CA MET A 105 -13.74 -4.55 6.60
C MET A 105 -14.81 -4.96 5.61
N LYS A 106 -15.70 -4.01 5.31
CA LYS A 106 -16.59 -4.05 4.17
C LYS A 106 -16.15 -3.00 3.15
N PHE A 107 -16.19 -3.37 1.89
CA PHE A 107 -15.86 -2.50 0.77
C PHE A 107 -17.07 -2.32 -0.14
N LYS A 108 -17.27 -1.10 -0.63
CA LYS A 108 -18.31 -0.78 -1.61
C LYS A 108 -17.78 0.11 -2.71
N LEU A 109 -17.83 -0.36 -3.96
CA LEU A 109 -17.56 0.47 -5.13
C LEU A 109 -18.82 1.24 -5.53
N ALA A 110 -18.68 2.54 -5.80
CA ALA A 110 -19.74 3.34 -6.38
C ALA A 110 -20.06 2.85 -7.80
N ARG A 111 -21.33 2.92 -8.21
CA ARG A 111 -21.76 2.50 -9.57
C ARG A 111 -21.08 3.27 -10.70
N SER A 112 -20.66 4.50 -10.44
CA SER A 112 -19.90 5.35 -11.37
C SER A 112 -18.38 5.22 -11.23
N GLY A 113 -17.92 4.39 -10.30
CA GLY A 113 -16.51 4.27 -9.94
C GLY A 113 -15.67 3.85 -11.14
N LYS A 114 -14.62 4.62 -11.43
CA LYS A 114 -13.68 4.30 -12.51
C LYS A 114 -12.36 3.76 -11.97
N LYS A 115 -12.02 4.08 -10.72
CA LYS A 115 -10.84 3.54 -10.05
C LYS A 115 -11.21 2.29 -9.28
N GLU A 116 -10.50 1.21 -9.57
CA GLU A 116 -10.58 -0.05 -8.86
C GLU A 116 -9.35 -0.15 -7.95
N PRO A 117 -9.46 0.24 -6.66
CA PRO A 117 -8.36 0.03 -5.73
C PRO A 117 -8.15 -1.46 -5.48
N GLU A 118 -6.99 -1.80 -4.92
CA GLU A 118 -6.66 -3.16 -4.49
C GLU A 118 -6.81 -3.27 -2.98
N ILE A 119 -7.49 -4.31 -2.48
CA ILE A 119 -7.46 -4.65 -1.04
C ILE A 119 -6.46 -5.77 -0.83
N GLN A 120 -5.65 -5.68 0.21
CA GLN A 120 -4.65 -6.67 0.56
C GLN A 120 -4.83 -7.14 1.99
N THR A 121 -4.54 -8.40 2.19
CA THR A 121 -4.41 -9.07 3.49
C THR A 121 -3.01 -9.66 3.58
N GLN A 122 -2.72 -10.41 4.65
CA GLN A 122 -1.43 -11.09 4.75
C GLN A 122 -1.23 -12.19 3.72
N THR A 123 -2.32 -12.76 3.20
CA THR A 123 -2.27 -13.94 2.32
C THR A 123 -2.60 -13.60 0.88
N ILE A 124 -3.61 -12.77 0.63
CA ILE A 124 -4.12 -12.54 -0.73
C ILE A 124 -4.28 -11.05 -1.07
N SER A 125 -4.34 -10.78 -2.37
CA SER A 125 -4.73 -9.49 -2.95
C SER A 125 -6.07 -9.61 -3.67
N LEU A 126 -6.95 -8.66 -3.45
CA LEU A 126 -8.27 -8.56 -4.08
C LEU A 126 -8.26 -7.48 -5.17
N THR A 127 -8.46 -7.90 -6.42
CA THR A 127 -8.76 -6.99 -7.52
C THR A 127 -10.27 -6.84 -7.67
N ILE A 128 -10.75 -5.62 -7.48
CA ILE A 128 -12.17 -5.27 -7.37
C ILE A 128 -12.73 -4.99 -8.75
N ARG A 129 -13.86 -5.60 -9.13
CA ARG A 129 -14.59 -5.26 -10.37
C ARG A 129 -16.08 -5.07 -10.08
N GLY A 130 -16.47 -3.81 -9.82
CA GLY A 130 -17.87 -3.39 -9.68
C GLY A 130 -18.64 -4.10 -8.56
N THR A 131 -18.29 -3.90 -7.28
CA THR A 131 -18.72 -4.83 -6.22
C THR A 131 -18.93 -4.21 -4.82
N GLU A 132 -19.72 -4.92 -4.02
CA GLU A 132 -19.81 -4.83 -2.56
C GLU A 132 -19.40 -6.20 -1.96
N PHE A 133 -18.41 -6.21 -1.06
CA PHE A 133 -17.90 -7.42 -0.42
C PHE A 133 -17.39 -7.16 0.99
N GLU A 134 -17.20 -8.23 1.74
CA GLU A 134 -16.56 -8.21 3.05
C GLU A 134 -15.29 -9.06 3.05
N VAL A 135 -14.30 -8.63 3.81
CA VAL A 135 -13.06 -9.37 4.01
C VAL A 135 -12.62 -9.31 5.46
N GLY A 136 -12.18 -10.45 5.99
CA GLY A 136 -11.52 -10.55 7.29
C GLY A 136 -10.11 -11.11 7.16
N SER A 137 -9.20 -10.60 7.98
CA SER A 137 -7.83 -11.09 8.14
C SER A 137 -7.67 -11.61 9.58
N GLY A 138 -7.51 -12.92 9.72
CA GLY A 138 -7.49 -13.63 11.00
C GLY A 138 -6.17 -13.45 11.76
N TYR A 139 -6.14 -13.87 13.02
CA TYR A 139 -4.93 -13.78 13.86
C TYR A 139 -3.81 -14.68 13.34
N ASP A 140 -4.19 -15.78 12.68
CA ASP A 140 -3.29 -16.74 12.04
C ASP A 140 -2.91 -16.34 10.60
N GLY A 141 -3.31 -15.14 10.15
CA GLY A 141 -3.05 -14.61 8.81
C GLY A 141 -3.97 -15.18 7.73
N SER A 142 -4.90 -16.07 8.07
CA SER A 142 -5.94 -16.53 7.14
C SER A 142 -6.81 -15.37 6.65
N THR A 143 -7.42 -15.55 5.49
CA THR A 143 -8.29 -14.54 4.90
C THR A 143 -9.62 -15.13 4.47
N LEU A 144 -10.71 -14.52 4.92
CA LEU A 144 -12.07 -14.87 4.55
C LEU A 144 -12.66 -13.75 3.70
N VAL A 145 -13.16 -14.07 2.50
CA VAL A 145 -13.78 -13.11 1.57
C VAL A 145 -15.20 -13.55 1.28
N LEU A 146 -16.17 -12.63 1.39
CA LEU A 146 -17.59 -12.88 1.17
C LEU A 146 -18.16 -11.87 0.17
N MET A 147 -18.75 -12.35 -0.93
CA MET A 147 -19.31 -11.50 -1.97
C MET A 147 -20.79 -11.22 -1.78
N SER A 148 -21.15 -9.93 -1.74
CA SER A 148 -22.55 -9.49 -1.67
C SER A 148 -23.10 -9.08 -3.03
N GLU A 149 -22.32 -8.37 -3.85
CA GLU A 149 -22.70 -7.90 -5.19
C GLU A 149 -21.48 -7.87 -6.09
N GLY A 150 -21.63 -8.12 -7.40
CA GLY A 150 -20.54 -7.99 -8.36
C GLY A 150 -19.56 -9.16 -8.35
N SER A 151 -18.27 -8.86 -8.59
CA SER A 151 -17.20 -9.86 -8.63
C SER A 151 -15.87 -9.34 -8.11
N VAL A 152 -15.06 -10.23 -7.53
CA VAL A 152 -13.69 -9.95 -7.08
C VAL A 152 -12.77 -11.06 -7.57
N THR A 153 -11.58 -10.69 -8.04
CA THR A 153 -10.50 -11.65 -8.28
C THR A 153 -9.61 -11.71 -7.05
N VAL A 154 -9.57 -12.88 -6.40
CA VAL A 154 -8.71 -13.22 -5.26
C VAL A 154 -7.40 -13.79 -5.81
N LYS A 155 -6.29 -13.10 -5.59
CA LYS A 155 -4.97 -13.46 -6.11
C LYS A 155 -4.05 -13.90 -4.98
N GLY A 156 -3.53 -15.12 -5.10
CA GLY A 156 -2.38 -15.60 -4.33
C GLY A 156 -1.06 -15.31 -5.06
N ASP A 157 -0.01 -16.04 -4.70
CA ASP A 157 1.31 -15.88 -5.32
C ASP A 157 1.37 -16.62 -6.68
N LYS A 158 0.58 -17.68 -6.87
CA LYS A 158 0.63 -18.56 -8.06
C LYS A 158 -0.72 -18.79 -8.73
N SER A 159 -1.83 -18.71 -8.00
CA SER A 159 -3.17 -18.86 -8.57
C SER A 159 -4.04 -17.64 -8.32
N GLU A 160 -5.11 -17.56 -9.11
CA GLU A 160 -6.20 -16.62 -8.88
C GLU A 160 -7.54 -17.35 -8.94
N LEU A 161 -8.49 -16.87 -8.15
CA LEU A 161 -9.86 -17.37 -8.06
C LEU A 161 -10.80 -16.17 -8.23
N VAL A 162 -11.80 -16.30 -9.10
CA VAL A 162 -12.85 -15.28 -9.24
C VAL A 162 -14.03 -15.67 -8.38
N LEU A 163 -14.45 -14.78 -7.49
CA LEU A 163 -15.68 -14.89 -6.73
C LEU A 163 -16.77 -14.04 -7.36
N MET A 164 -17.95 -14.62 -7.46
CA MET A 164 -19.17 -13.99 -7.91
C MET A 164 -20.09 -13.71 -6.71
N GLN A 165 -21.15 -12.94 -6.95
CA GLN A 165 -22.20 -12.70 -5.96
C GLN A 165 -22.68 -13.99 -5.30
N GLY A 166 -22.75 -13.99 -3.97
CA GLY A 166 -23.18 -15.14 -3.19
C GLY A 166 -22.12 -16.22 -3.00
N GLU A 167 -20.88 -16.00 -3.47
CA GLU A 167 -19.74 -16.88 -3.24
C GLU A 167 -18.80 -16.31 -2.17
N GLY A 168 -18.02 -17.20 -1.55
CA GLY A 168 -16.97 -16.86 -0.61
C GLY A 168 -15.78 -17.80 -0.74
N THR A 169 -14.65 -17.40 -0.19
CA THR A 169 -13.45 -18.24 -0.08
C THR A 169 -12.75 -17.97 1.24
N GLU A 170 -12.11 -19.00 1.78
CA GLU A 170 -11.20 -18.89 2.90
C GLU A 170 -9.83 -19.38 2.44
N VAL A 171 -8.80 -18.55 2.63
CA VAL A 171 -7.43 -18.85 2.22
C VAL A 171 -6.57 -18.88 3.48
N PRO A 172 -6.09 -20.07 3.91
CA PRO A 172 -5.18 -20.18 5.04
C PRO A 172 -3.86 -19.47 4.77
N PHE A 173 -3.17 -19.05 5.83
CA PHE A 173 -1.93 -18.27 5.69
C PHE A 173 -0.85 -19.02 4.91
N GLY A 174 -0.33 -18.37 3.86
CA GLY A 174 0.70 -18.91 2.98
C GLY A 174 0.20 -19.95 1.96
N GLU A 175 -1.11 -20.19 1.89
CA GLU A 175 -1.72 -21.06 0.88
C GLU A 175 -2.28 -20.24 -0.30
N GLU A 176 -2.72 -20.94 -1.35
CA GLU A 176 -3.26 -20.34 -2.57
C GLU A 176 -4.81 -20.39 -2.59
N PRO A 177 -5.48 -19.42 -3.24
CA PRO A 177 -6.93 -19.44 -3.38
C PRO A 177 -7.35 -20.52 -4.39
N THR A 178 -7.87 -21.65 -3.90
CA THR A 178 -8.23 -22.81 -4.73
C THR A 178 -9.71 -23.21 -4.62
N GLU A 179 -10.35 -22.93 -3.49
CA GLU A 179 -11.71 -23.38 -3.19
C GLU A 179 -12.68 -22.22 -2.97
N LYS A 180 -13.95 -22.42 -3.34
CA LYS A 180 -15.04 -21.48 -3.08
C LYS A 180 -16.24 -22.19 -2.46
N PHE A 181 -17.05 -21.44 -1.72
CA PHE A 181 -18.29 -21.92 -1.12
C PHE A 181 -19.44 -20.93 -1.34
N GLU A 182 -20.69 -21.38 -1.22
CA GLU A 182 -21.87 -20.51 -1.30
C GLU A 182 -22.16 -19.85 0.05
N VAL A 183 -22.39 -18.52 0.02
CA VAL A 183 -22.67 -17.64 1.17
C VAL A 183 -24.17 -17.49 1.41
N ILE A 184 -25.01 -17.62 0.37
CA ILE A 184 -26.47 -17.37 0.46
C ILE A 184 -27.14 -18.22 1.55
N THR A 185 -26.57 -19.37 1.90
CA THR A 185 -27.09 -20.29 2.91
C THR A 185 -26.42 -20.15 4.29
N LYS A 186 -25.40 -19.30 4.44
CA LYS A 186 -24.57 -19.19 5.66
C LYS A 186 -24.44 -17.74 6.12
N VAL A 187 -25.04 -17.42 7.25
CA VAL A 187 -24.61 -16.24 8.03
C VAL A 187 -23.25 -16.56 8.63
N ILE A 188 -22.22 -15.79 8.27
CA ILE A 188 -20.89 -15.95 8.86
C ILE A 188 -20.90 -15.34 10.25
N ASP A 189 -20.60 -16.18 11.24
CA ASP A 189 -20.32 -15.77 12.60
C ASP A 189 -18.84 -15.35 12.68
N TRP A 190 -18.61 -14.05 12.58
CA TRP A 190 -17.27 -13.47 12.57
C TRP A 190 -16.54 -13.68 13.89
N ASP A 191 -17.24 -13.59 15.03
CA ASP A 191 -16.64 -13.79 16.34
C ASP A 191 -16.11 -15.22 16.45
N LYS A 192 -16.94 -16.20 16.03
CA LYS A 192 -16.51 -17.59 15.97
C LYS A 192 -15.33 -17.80 15.04
N TRP A 193 -15.32 -17.17 13.86
CA TRP A 193 -14.22 -17.29 12.90
C TRP A 193 -12.91 -16.71 13.46
N PHE A 194 -12.95 -15.51 14.03
CA PHE A 194 -11.78 -14.89 14.66
C PHE A 194 -11.26 -15.71 15.84
N ASN A 195 -12.15 -16.22 16.71
CA ASN A 195 -11.75 -17.11 17.80
C ASN A 195 -11.06 -18.38 17.27
N THR A 196 -11.61 -18.99 16.21
CA THR A 196 -11.01 -20.17 15.56
C THR A 196 -9.62 -19.85 15.00
N SER A 197 -9.47 -18.70 14.33
CA SER A 197 -8.17 -18.24 13.80
C SER A 197 -7.14 -17.99 14.91
N GLN A 198 -7.56 -17.56 16.09
CA GLN A 198 -6.66 -17.37 17.23
C GLN A 198 -6.26 -18.71 17.87
N GLU A 199 -7.21 -19.65 17.94
CA GLU A 199 -6.97 -20.97 18.50
C GLU A 199 -6.09 -21.84 17.59
N SER A 200 -6.16 -21.68 16.27
CA SER A 200 -5.36 -22.44 15.30
C SER A 200 -3.85 -22.26 15.50
N ILE A 201 -3.43 -21.12 16.06
CA ILE A 201 -2.02 -20.80 16.37
C ILE A 201 -1.49 -21.67 17.50
N LYS A 202 -2.32 -22.01 18.49
CA LYS A 202 -1.89 -22.71 19.70
C LYS A 202 -1.37 -24.10 19.36
N GLY A 203 -0.12 -24.38 19.73
CA GLY A 203 0.58 -25.62 19.39
C GLY A 203 1.17 -25.67 17.97
N ASN A 204 0.92 -24.65 17.15
CA ASN A 204 1.44 -24.51 15.78
C ASN A 204 2.35 -23.28 15.62
N GLU A 205 2.83 -22.70 16.72
CA GLU A 205 3.52 -21.40 16.71
C GLU A 205 4.78 -21.43 15.83
N ILE A 206 5.55 -22.52 15.89
CA ILE A 206 6.75 -22.70 15.04
C ILE A 206 6.37 -22.73 13.56
N VAL A 207 5.25 -23.35 13.20
CA VAL A 207 4.78 -23.43 11.81
C VAL A 207 4.46 -22.03 11.29
N PHE A 208 3.69 -21.26 12.06
CA PHE A 208 3.34 -19.89 11.67
C PHE A 208 4.56 -18.97 11.64
N LEU A 209 5.44 -19.01 12.64
CA LEU A 209 6.68 -18.22 12.64
C LEU A 209 7.54 -18.54 11.42
N ASN A 210 7.66 -19.81 11.01
CA ASN A 210 8.38 -20.18 9.79
C ASN A 210 7.70 -19.64 8.53
N LYS A 211 6.38 -19.75 8.40
CA LYS A 211 5.63 -19.16 7.27
C LYS A 211 5.84 -17.64 7.21
N ILE A 212 5.84 -16.95 8.35
CA ILE A 212 6.11 -15.52 8.44
C ILE A 212 7.55 -15.20 8.01
N LEU A 213 8.55 -15.97 8.49
CA LEU A 213 9.95 -15.79 8.09
C LEU A 213 10.14 -15.94 6.58
N VAL A 214 9.53 -16.95 5.96
CA VAL A 214 9.58 -17.12 4.50
C VAL A 214 9.00 -15.91 3.78
N ARG A 215 7.88 -15.35 4.27
CA ARG A 215 7.28 -14.14 3.69
C ARG A 215 8.18 -12.92 3.86
N PHE A 216 8.82 -12.74 5.01
CA PHE A 216 9.82 -11.68 5.23
C PHE A 216 11.00 -11.78 4.27
N GLN A 217 11.53 -12.99 4.05
CA GLN A 217 12.62 -13.22 3.09
C GLN A 217 12.19 -12.85 1.66
N ALA A 218 10.96 -13.17 1.27
CA ALA A 218 10.41 -12.80 -0.03
C ALA A 218 10.24 -11.27 -0.17
N ILE A 219 9.78 -10.59 0.89
CA ILE A 219 9.67 -9.12 0.93
C ILE A 219 11.05 -8.48 0.79
N ASP A 220 12.04 -8.92 1.57
CA ASP A 220 13.41 -8.42 1.54
C ASP A 220 14.07 -8.61 0.16
N ALA A 221 13.88 -9.78 -0.45
CA ALA A 221 14.36 -10.03 -1.82
C ALA A 221 13.75 -9.06 -2.84
N LYS A 222 12.43 -8.83 -2.78
CA LYS A 222 11.74 -7.87 -3.66
C LYS A 222 12.21 -6.43 -3.42
N ILE A 223 12.43 -6.03 -2.16
CA ILE A 223 13.00 -4.71 -1.82
C ILE A 223 14.37 -4.54 -2.47
N LYS A 224 15.27 -5.52 -2.31
CA LYS A 224 16.62 -5.51 -2.91
C LYS A 224 16.59 -5.40 -4.43
N ASP A 225 15.63 -6.04 -5.09
CA ASP A 225 15.44 -5.92 -6.54
C ASP A 225 15.02 -4.50 -6.93
N PHE A 226 14.06 -3.89 -6.23
CA PHE A 226 13.68 -2.50 -6.47
C PHE A 226 14.80 -1.51 -6.14
N GLU A 227 15.60 -1.76 -5.09
CA GLU A 227 16.79 -0.97 -4.77
C GLU A 227 17.79 -0.98 -5.94
N ARG A 228 18.04 -2.17 -6.51
CA ARG A 228 18.93 -2.34 -7.67
C ARG A 228 18.41 -1.56 -8.87
N ILE A 229 17.12 -1.74 -9.21
CA ILE A 229 16.47 -1.03 -10.34
C ILE A 229 16.58 0.49 -10.13
N ARG A 230 16.31 0.96 -8.92
CA ARG A 230 16.39 2.38 -8.56
C ARG A 230 17.80 2.91 -8.70
N ALA A 231 18.80 2.21 -8.18
CA ALA A 231 20.20 2.62 -8.24
C ALA A 231 20.71 2.71 -9.69
N VAL A 232 20.41 1.71 -10.52
CA VAL A 232 20.75 1.72 -11.95
C VAL A 232 20.07 2.90 -12.66
N SER A 233 18.76 3.08 -12.43
CA SER A 233 17.98 4.17 -13.05
C SER A 233 18.50 5.56 -12.69
N LEU A 234 18.96 5.76 -11.45
CA LEU A 234 19.55 7.03 -11.02
C LEU A 234 20.92 7.30 -11.66
N LYS A 235 21.79 6.28 -11.76
CA LYS A 235 23.07 6.40 -12.46
C LYS A 235 22.87 6.71 -13.94
N GLU A 236 21.94 6.02 -14.60
CA GLU A 236 21.62 6.27 -16.01
C GLU A 236 21.07 7.69 -16.21
N LYS A 237 20.21 8.16 -15.30
CA LYS A 237 19.72 9.54 -15.31
C LYS A 237 20.87 10.54 -15.28
N GLU A 238 21.86 10.37 -14.41
CA GLU A 238 23.01 11.27 -14.32
C GLU A 238 23.81 11.32 -15.62
N VAL A 239 24.03 10.16 -16.26
CA VAL A 239 24.71 10.08 -17.57
C VAL A 239 23.91 10.83 -18.63
N LEU A 240 22.59 10.65 -18.69
CA LEU A 240 21.72 11.32 -19.64
C LEU A 240 21.69 12.84 -19.43
N LEU A 241 21.72 13.30 -18.18
CA LEU A 241 21.78 14.73 -17.86
C LEU A 241 23.11 15.34 -18.29
N LYS A 242 24.24 14.64 -18.11
CA LYS A 242 25.55 15.08 -18.64
C LYS A 242 25.52 15.22 -20.17
N LYS A 243 25.04 14.19 -20.87
CA LYS A 243 24.90 14.24 -22.34
C LYS A 243 23.98 15.36 -22.81
N ARG A 244 22.87 15.60 -22.10
CA ARG A 244 21.98 16.74 -22.36
C ARG A 244 22.74 18.06 -22.28
N ASP A 245 23.53 18.25 -21.21
CA ASP A 245 24.23 19.51 -20.96
C ASP A 245 25.34 19.73 -22.01
N GLU A 246 26.08 18.67 -22.37
CA GLU A 246 27.05 18.71 -23.47
C GLU A 246 26.40 19.06 -24.83
N SER A 247 25.22 18.50 -25.14
CA SER A 247 24.50 18.85 -26.37
C SER A 247 23.98 20.29 -26.36
N LYS A 248 23.57 20.83 -25.21
CA LYS A 248 23.18 22.24 -25.08
C LYS A 248 24.37 23.18 -25.32
N GLU A 249 25.52 22.86 -24.75
CA GLU A 249 26.76 23.63 -24.95
C GLU A 249 27.18 23.67 -26.43
N LYS A 250 26.95 22.56 -27.15
CA LYS A 250 27.19 22.47 -28.61
C LYS A 250 26.10 23.14 -29.46
N GLY A 251 25.05 23.70 -28.86
CA GLY A 251 23.92 24.31 -29.57
C GLY A 251 22.91 23.30 -30.17
N ASN A 252 23.09 21.99 -29.92
CA ASN A 252 22.23 20.93 -30.43
C ASN A 252 21.00 20.73 -29.54
N MET A 253 20.03 21.64 -29.65
CA MET A 253 18.84 21.66 -28.79
C MET A 253 17.94 20.43 -28.95
N ASP A 254 17.82 19.87 -30.16
CA ASP A 254 17.01 18.68 -30.41
C ASP A 254 17.59 17.44 -29.72
N GLU A 255 18.91 17.28 -29.79
CA GLU A 255 19.62 16.18 -29.12
C GLU A 255 19.50 16.30 -27.59
N ALA A 256 19.68 17.52 -27.06
CA ALA A 256 19.49 17.80 -25.65
C ALA A 256 18.05 17.50 -25.18
N SER A 257 17.04 17.82 -26.00
CA SER A 257 15.65 17.48 -25.73
C SER A 257 15.46 15.96 -25.67
N GLY A 258 16.05 15.22 -26.61
CA GLY A 258 16.06 13.76 -26.62
C GLY A 258 16.64 13.14 -25.35
N TYR A 259 17.79 13.62 -24.89
CA TYR A 259 18.38 13.18 -23.62
C TYR A 259 17.53 13.57 -22.41
N SER A 260 16.89 14.74 -22.43
CA SER A 260 15.97 15.17 -21.37
C SER A 260 14.77 14.26 -21.23
N LYS A 261 14.16 13.84 -22.35
CA LYS A 261 13.04 12.88 -22.35
C LYS A 261 13.44 11.53 -21.76
N LYS A 262 14.57 10.97 -22.23
CA LYS A 262 15.12 9.72 -21.70
C LYS A 262 15.42 9.82 -20.19
N ALA A 263 16.01 10.94 -19.75
CA ALA A 263 16.27 11.20 -18.34
C ALA A 263 14.98 11.24 -17.50
N GLY A 264 13.89 11.76 -18.07
CA GLY A 264 12.56 11.73 -17.48
C GLY A 264 12.01 10.31 -17.31
N GLU A 265 12.14 9.47 -18.34
CA GLU A 265 11.68 8.07 -18.33
C GLU A 265 12.40 7.24 -17.25
N VAL A 266 13.73 7.33 -17.16
CA VAL A 266 14.50 6.62 -16.12
C VAL A 266 14.25 7.21 -14.73
N SER A 267 13.98 8.51 -14.63
CA SER A 267 13.57 9.14 -13.37
C SER A 267 12.21 8.60 -12.90
N LYS A 268 11.28 8.33 -13.82
CA LYS A 268 9.98 7.70 -13.51
C LYS A 268 10.17 6.28 -12.97
N LYS A 269 11.04 5.48 -13.62
CA LYS A 269 11.41 4.13 -13.13
C LYS A 269 11.96 4.17 -11.71
N ALA A 270 12.93 5.03 -11.43
CA ALA A 270 13.50 5.19 -10.09
C ALA A 270 12.45 5.60 -9.04
N PHE A 271 11.48 6.43 -9.43
CA PHE A 271 10.38 6.85 -8.57
C PHE A 271 9.41 5.70 -8.28
N HIS A 272 9.03 4.92 -9.30
CA HIS A 272 8.17 3.75 -9.12
C HIS A 272 8.81 2.74 -8.16
N SER A 273 10.11 2.48 -8.30
CA SER A 273 10.83 1.56 -7.41
C SER A 273 10.77 1.98 -5.95
N ILE A 274 10.96 3.26 -5.62
CA ILE A 274 10.90 3.69 -4.20
C ILE A 274 9.48 3.64 -3.64
N VAL A 275 8.45 3.87 -4.47
CA VAL A 275 7.05 3.71 -4.05
C VAL A 275 6.76 2.23 -3.76
N ASN A 276 7.19 1.31 -4.62
CA ASN A 276 7.00 -0.13 -4.40
C ASN A 276 7.78 -0.66 -3.20
N ILE A 277 8.97 -0.13 -2.92
CA ILE A 277 9.71 -0.44 -1.68
C ILE A 277 8.90 -0.02 -0.46
N ARG A 278 8.33 1.20 -0.46
CA ARG A 278 7.50 1.68 0.65
C ARG A 278 6.24 0.84 0.83
N PHE A 279 5.59 0.46 -0.26
CA PHE A 279 4.47 -0.46 -0.23
C PHE A 279 4.85 -1.78 0.45
N LEU A 280 5.98 -2.39 0.08
CA LEU A 280 6.49 -3.62 0.72
C LEU A 280 6.83 -3.41 2.20
N ALA A 281 7.46 -2.30 2.54
CA ALA A 281 7.78 -1.94 3.92
C ALA A 281 6.50 -1.82 4.78
N LEU A 282 5.46 -1.14 4.27
CA LEU A 282 4.18 -1.03 4.96
C LEU A 282 3.52 -2.40 5.16
N SER A 283 3.53 -3.26 4.13
CA SER A 283 2.99 -4.63 4.25
C SER A 283 3.68 -5.47 5.32
N SER A 284 4.95 -5.16 5.63
CA SER A 284 5.74 -5.88 6.63
C SER A 284 5.33 -5.58 8.08
N ILE A 285 4.65 -4.45 8.33
CA ILE A 285 4.24 -4.03 9.69
C ILE A 285 3.25 -5.05 10.27
N GLY A 286 2.15 -5.31 9.56
CA GLY A 286 1.15 -6.25 10.06
C GLY A 286 1.69 -7.67 10.19
N LEU A 287 2.64 -8.05 9.33
CA LEU A 287 3.29 -9.36 9.38
C LEU A 287 4.21 -9.48 10.61
N PHE A 288 4.89 -8.38 10.97
CA PHE A 288 5.68 -8.30 12.20
C PHE A 288 4.79 -8.33 13.44
N ASP A 289 3.70 -7.57 13.46
CA ASP A 289 2.72 -7.56 14.55
C ASP A 289 2.16 -8.98 14.79
N MET A 290 1.88 -9.72 13.72
CA MET A 290 1.48 -11.13 13.81
C MET A 290 2.57 -12.01 14.44
N ALA A 291 3.83 -11.91 13.98
CA ALA A 291 4.94 -12.66 14.56
C ALA A 291 5.15 -12.34 16.04
N GLU A 292 5.04 -11.06 16.40
CA GLU A 292 5.21 -10.58 17.77
C GLU A 292 4.11 -11.12 18.69
N ASN A 293 2.85 -11.10 18.24
CA ASN A 293 1.73 -11.65 18.99
C ASN A 293 1.87 -13.17 19.21
N ILE A 294 2.29 -13.92 18.19
CA ILE A 294 2.54 -15.36 18.31
C ILE A 294 3.66 -15.61 19.31
N TYR A 295 4.80 -14.92 19.16
CA TYR A 295 5.96 -15.12 20.01
C TYR A 295 5.69 -14.75 21.48
N LYS A 296 5.04 -13.60 21.74
CA LYS A 296 4.66 -13.15 23.08
C LYS A 296 3.55 -14.00 23.70
N GLY A 297 2.74 -14.66 22.88
CA GLY A 297 1.69 -15.58 23.33
C GLY A 297 2.22 -16.87 23.96
N VAL A 298 3.49 -17.21 23.75
CA VAL A 298 4.14 -18.40 24.33
C VAL A 298 4.81 -18.04 25.65
N GLU A 299 4.36 -18.64 26.76
CA GLU A 299 4.88 -18.35 28.10
C GLU A 299 6.40 -18.61 28.23
N LYS A 300 6.89 -19.69 27.61
CA LYS A 300 8.31 -20.07 27.60
C LYS A 300 8.75 -20.48 26.19
N PRO A 301 9.17 -19.52 25.34
CA PRO A 301 9.57 -19.81 23.98
C PRO A 301 10.76 -20.77 23.94
N SER A 302 10.67 -21.79 23.08
CA SER A 302 11.76 -22.73 22.79
C SER A 302 12.94 -22.02 22.13
N GLY A 303 14.12 -22.66 22.12
CA GLY A 303 15.29 -22.10 21.43
C GLY A 303 15.05 -21.89 19.93
N GLU A 304 14.28 -22.77 19.31
CA GLU A 304 13.90 -22.66 17.89
C GLU A 304 12.94 -21.49 17.65
N GLN A 305 11.93 -21.30 18.50
CA GLN A 305 11.01 -20.16 18.40
C GLN A 305 11.76 -18.82 18.52
N LYS A 306 12.73 -18.75 19.44
CA LYS A 306 13.60 -17.58 19.60
C LYS A 306 14.43 -17.30 18.35
N ASP A 307 15.11 -18.30 17.82
CA ASP A 307 15.94 -18.15 16.62
C ASP A 307 15.14 -17.70 15.39
N ILE A 308 13.94 -18.26 15.17
CA ILE A 308 13.06 -17.84 14.07
C ILE A 308 12.60 -16.39 14.26
N PHE A 309 12.15 -16.04 15.47
CA PHE A 309 11.69 -14.69 15.77
C PHE A 309 12.82 -13.66 15.67
N GLU A 310 14.04 -13.97 16.12
CA GLU A 310 15.21 -13.11 15.96
C GLU A 310 15.54 -12.85 14.49
N LYS A 311 15.43 -13.86 13.61
CA LYS A 311 15.61 -13.68 12.16
C LYS A 311 14.54 -12.75 11.57
N ILE A 312 13.28 -12.90 11.99
CA ILE A 312 12.19 -12.01 11.59
C ILE A 312 12.48 -10.58 12.04
N ASP A 313 12.84 -10.39 13.31
CA ASP A 313 13.13 -9.09 13.92
C ASP A 313 14.30 -8.38 13.22
N VAL A 314 15.37 -9.10 12.88
CA VAL A 314 16.51 -8.53 12.14
C VAL A 314 16.09 -8.02 10.76
N ILE A 315 15.31 -8.80 10.00
CA ILE A 315 14.84 -8.38 8.67
C ILE A 315 13.88 -7.19 8.81
N TYR A 316 12.91 -7.26 9.72
CA TYR A 316 11.94 -6.19 9.92
C TYR A 316 12.61 -4.88 10.34
N LYS A 317 13.54 -4.90 11.29
CA LYS A 317 14.27 -3.70 11.73
C LYS A 317 15.06 -3.05 10.58
N ASP A 318 15.71 -3.85 9.74
CA ASP A 318 16.42 -3.31 8.56
C ASP A 318 15.46 -2.61 7.59
N ILE A 319 14.29 -3.20 7.33
CA ILE A 319 13.23 -2.60 6.51
C ILE A 319 12.70 -1.32 7.16
N GLU A 320 12.36 -1.39 8.44
CA GLU A 320 11.76 -0.31 9.21
C GLU A 320 12.69 0.92 9.25
N ASP A 321 13.96 0.74 9.63
CA ASP A 321 14.94 1.83 9.74
C ASP A 321 15.21 2.52 8.40
N LYS A 322 15.19 1.75 7.30
CA LYS A 322 15.42 2.28 5.96
C LYS A 322 14.21 3.02 5.41
N TYR A 323 13.00 2.47 5.62
CA TYR A 323 11.83 2.83 4.81
C TYR A 323 10.62 3.36 5.57
N ILE A 324 10.55 3.15 6.88
CA ILE A 324 9.43 3.55 7.72
C ILE A 324 9.94 4.60 8.71
N ARG A 325 9.94 5.88 8.30
CA ARG A 325 10.51 6.97 9.11
C ARG A 325 9.42 7.92 9.60
N ALA A 326 9.54 8.35 10.85
CA ALA A 326 8.78 9.48 11.36
C ALA A 326 9.11 10.76 10.57
N GLY A 327 8.14 11.65 10.41
CA GLY A 327 8.36 12.95 9.75
C GLY A 327 8.25 12.93 8.21
N ASP A 328 7.94 11.79 7.60
CA ASP A 328 7.99 11.64 6.14
C ASP A 328 6.88 12.43 5.44
N ARG A 329 5.68 12.51 6.05
CA ARG A 329 4.57 13.38 5.61
C ARG A 329 4.96 14.85 5.66
N GLU A 330 5.47 15.34 6.79
CA GLU A 330 5.88 16.72 6.97
C GLU A 330 6.98 17.10 5.97
N ARG A 331 7.94 16.19 5.71
CA ARG A 331 8.99 16.39 4.71
C ARG A 331 8.43 16.51 3.29
N ILE A 332 7.42 15.71 2.94
CA ILE A 332 6.76 15.75 1.63
C ILE A 332 5.90 17.02 1.51
N GLU A 333 5.11 17.35 2.52
CA GLU A 333 4.27 18.55 2.57
C GLU A 333 5.11 19.83 2.52
N GLN A 334 6.22 19.90 3.26
CA GLN A 334 7.16 21.03 3.20
C GLN A 334 7.80 21.17 1.83
N LYS A 335 8.19 20.05 1.18
CA LYS A 335 8.70 20.09 -0.20
C LYS A 335 7.64 20.54 -1.20
N ALA A 336 6.39 20.11 -1.03
CA ALA A 336 5.26 20.55 -1.85
C ALA A 336 4.98 22.05 -1.66
N LYS A 337 4.98 22.54 -0.42
CA LYS A 337 4.85 23.98 -0.09
C LYS A 337 6.00 24.81 -0.64
N LYS A 338 7.26 24.35 -0.52
CA LYS A 338 8.44 25.02 -1.11
C LYS A 338 8.35 25.11 -2.63
N LYS A 339 7.88 24.06 -3.32
CA LYS A 339 7.65 24.10 -4.77
C LYS A 339 6.55 25.09 -5.16
N LYS A 340 5.49 25.24 -4.36
CA LYS A 340 4.46 26.28 -4.57
C LYS A 340 5.02 27.70 -4.38
N GLY A 341 5.95 27.90 -3.43
CA GLY A 341 6.61 29.18 -3.19
C GLY A 341 7.68 29.60 -4.21
N CYS A 342 8.07 28.71 -5.13
CA CYS A 342 9.01 29.04 -6.23
C CYS A 342 8.34 29.65 -7.46
N LEU A 343 7.00 29.71 -7.51
CA LEU A 343 6.26 30.52 -8.48
C LEU A 343 6.04 31.91 -7.87
N LYS A 344 7.07 32.76 -7.91
CA LYS A 344 6.82 34.19 -7.76
C LYS A 344 6.10 34.66 -9.04
N PRO A 345 4.95 35.35 -8.94
CA PRO A 345 4.39 36.04 -10.08
C PRO A 345 5.35 37.16 -10.46
N TYR A 346 5.93 37.07 -11.65
CA TYR A 346 6.44 38.21 -12.38
C TYR A 346 5.66 38.31 -13.68
#